data_AF-A0A380P757-F1
#
_entry.id   AF-A0A380P757-F1
#
_cell.length_a   1.000
_cell.length_b   1.000
_cell.length_c   1.000
_cell.angle_alpha   90.00
_cell.angle_beta   90.00
_cell.angle_gamma   90.00
#
_symmetry.space_group_name_H-M   'P 1'
#
loop_
_entity.id
_entity.type
_entity.pdbx_description
1 polymer ?
#
loop_
_entity_poly.entity_id
_entity_poly.type
_entity_poly.pdbx_seq_one_letter_code
_entity_poly.pdbx_strand_id
1 'polypeptide(L)'
;MVGRTPGNIRAVRPLKDGVISDFDMTEAMLSYFMSKLKAKGVMSRPSIMVCAPTNITEIERKAIIEAAEKSGGGKVYLEYEPKVAAVGAGLNIFSPIASMVIDMGGGTSDIAVLSLGDIVQSESIRVAGDRLNADIANYIKHEFGLQIGERTAEQVKLNLERLCQLKTQLKWKFVDVIHSRGCHARLHWMKTWLKLQCTIQLIKWLKQPIMS
;
A
#
# COMPACT_ATOMS: atom_id res chain seq x y z
N MET A 1 6.41 -0.33 18.96
CA MET A 1 6.12 -1.25 20.08
C MET A 1 5.66 -2.63 19.62
N VAL A 2 5.25 -2.82 18.36
CA VAL A 2 5.01 -4.17 17.78
C VAL A 2 6.25 -5.05 17.99
N GLY A 3 6.05 -6.23 18.58
CA GLY A 3 7.13 -7.15 18.97
C GLY A 3 7.91 -6.77 20.25
N ARG A 4 7.49 -5.72 20.97
CA ARG A 4 8.06 -5.28 22.26
C ARG A 4 6.99 -4.95 23.31
N THR A 5 5.77 -5.48 23.16
CA THR A 5 4.69 -5.28 24.12
C THR A 5 4.80 -6.27 25.29
N PRO A 6 4.57 -5.85 26.54
CA PRO A 6 4.42 -6.77 27.66
C PRO A 6 3.21 -7.70 27.46
N GLY A 7 3.17 -8.84 28.17
CA GLY A 7 2.14 -9.88 27.93
C GLY A 7 0.69 -9.42 28.11
N ASN A 8 0.45 -8.35 28.87
CA ASN A 8 -0.89 -7.77 29.08
C ASN A 8 -1.30 -6.74 28.01
N ILE A 9 -0.42 -6.41 27.06
CA ILE A 9 -0.69 -5.45 25.99
C ILE A 9 -0.55 -6.15 24.64
N ARG A 10 -1.59 -6.07 23.81
CA ARG A 10 -1.58 -6.59 22.44
C ARG A 10 -1.62 -5.44 21.45
N ALA A 11 -0.62 -5.36 20.58
CA ALA A 11 -0.68 -4.48 19.42
C ALA A 11 -1.51 -5.16 18.30
N VAL A 12 -2.52 -4.46 17.79
CA VAL A 12 -3.42 -4.96 16.72
C VAL A 12 -3.33 -4.01 15.53
N ARG A 13 -3.29 -4.58 14.31
CA ARG A 13 -3.45 -3.85 13.04
C ARG A 13 -4.89 -4.14 12.57
N PRO A 14 -5.86 -3.24 12.82
CA PRO A 14 -7.28 -3.55 12.60
C PRO A 14 -7.65 -3.56 11.10
N LEU A 15 -6.81 -2.96 10.27
CA LEU A 15 -6.86 -3.03 8.81
C LEU A 15 -5.70 -3.90 8.32
N LYS A 16 -6.01 -4.85 7.43
CA LYS A 16 -5.01 -5.73 6.82
C LYS A 16 -5.38 -5.95 5.35
N ASP A 17 -4.39 -5.88 4.46
CA ASP A 17 -4.58 -6.07 3.01
C ASP A 17 -5.72 -5.21 2.42
N GLY A 18 -5.90 -3.99 2.92
CA GLY A 18 -6.95 -3.06 2.47
C GLY A 18 -8.35 -3.35 3.01
N VAL A 19 -8.51 -4.34 3.91
CA VAL A 19 -9.81 -4.76 4.45
C VAL A 19 -9.87 -4.66 5.98
N ILE A 20 -11.08 -4.53 6.51
CA ILE A 20 -11.32 -4.50 7.96
C ILE A 20 -11.21 -5.92 8.51
N SER A 21 -10.20 -6.15 9.34
CA SER A 21 -10.00 -7.42 10.03
C SER A 21 -10.63 -7.47 11.43
N ASP A 22 -10.83 -6.30 12.04
CA ASP A 22 -11.44 -6.15 13.36
C ASP A 22 -12.28 -4.86 13.34
N PHE A 23 -13.60 -5.01 13.37
CA PHE A 23 -14.54 -3.89 13.22
C PHE A 23 -14.48 -2.96 14.44
N ASP A 24 -14.53 -3.51 15.65
CA ASP A 24 -14.55 -2.75 16.89
C ASP A 24 -13.25 -1.94 17.06
N MET A 25 -12.11 -2.55 16.75
CA MET A 25 -10.82 -1.86 16.80
C MET A 25 -10.69 -0.81 15.69
N THR A 26 -11.27 -1.03 14.50
CA THR A 26 -11.31 -0.02 13.43
C THR A 26 -12.15 1.18 13.84
N GLU A 27 -13.34 0.96 14.40
CA GLU A 27 -14.21 2.03 14.89
C GLU A 27 -13.54 2.85 15.99
N ALA A 28 -12.91 2.17 16.96
CA ALA A 28 -12.15 2.82 18.02
C ALA A 28 -10.98 3.65 17.46
N MET A 29 -10.25 3.11 16.49
CA MET A 29 -9.15 3.81 15.80
C MET A 29 -9.63 5.05 15.05
N LEU A 30 -10.71 4.95 14.26
CA LEU A 30 -11.28 6.08 13.53
C LEU A 30 -11.80 7.14 14.49
N SER A 31 -12.55 6.73 15.53
CA SER A 31 -13.04 7.63 16.57
C SER A 31 -11.93 8.39 17.28
N TYR A 32 -10.81 7.72 17.57
CA TYR A 32 -9.63 8.34 18.14
C TYR A 32 -9.04 9.40 17.21
N PHE A 33 -8.87 9.10 15.91
CA PHE A 33 -8.34 10.07 14.95
C PHE A 33 -9.28 11.27 14.76
N MET A 34 -10.59 11.04 14.69
CA MET A 34 -11.60 12.12 14.58
C MET A 34 -11.57 13.06 15.79
N SER A 35 -11.43 12.51 16.99
CA SER A 35 -11.27 13.30 18.22
C SER A 35 -9.94 14.06 18.23
N LYS A 36 -8.85 13.41 17.80
CA LYS A 36 -7.51 14.03 17.74
C LYS A 36 -7.45 15.20 16.76
N LEU A 37 -8.16 15.11 15.64
CA LEU A 37 -8.30 16.18 14.65
C LEU A 37 -9.26 17.30 15.10
N LYS A 38 -9.89 17.18 16.28
CA LYS A 38 -10.97 18.06 16.76
C LYS A 38 -12.12 18.20 15.76
N ALA A 39 -12.33 17.18 14.93
CA ALA A 39 -13.41 17.14 13.95
C ALA A 39 -14.79 16.89 14.60
N LYS A 40 -14.78 16.35 15.84
CA LYS A 40 -15.96 16.16 16.69
C LYS A 40 -16.21 17.42 17.52
N GLY A 41 -17.23 18.19 17.13
CA GLY A 41 -17.90 19.18 17.96
C GLY A 41 -19.34 18.74 18.23
N VAL A 42 -20.01 19.34 19.21
CA VAL A 42 -21.38 18.96 19.64
C VAL A 42 -22.39 18.98 18.48
N MET A 43 -22.11 19.76 17.41
CA MET A 43 -22.97 19.90 16.23
C MET A 43 -22.27 19.62 14.89
N SER A 44 -21.03 19.12 14.92
CA SER A 44 -20.24 18.86 13.71
C SER A 44 -20.42 17.42 13.23
N ARG A 45 -20.91 17.25 12.00
CA ARG A 45 -20.98 15.97 11.29
C ARG A 45 -20.14 16.07 10.02
N PRO A 46 -18.81 15.85 10.10
CA PRO A 46 -17.92 16.04 8.97
C PRO A 46 -18.23 15.04 7.86
N SER A 47 -18.06 15.48 6.60
CA SER A 47 -18.06 14.54 5.48
C SER A 47 -16.73 13.81 5.45
N ILE A 48 -16.77 12.48 5.34
CA ILE A 48 -15.59 11.61 5.34
C ILE A 48 -15.46 11.01 3.95
N MET A 49 -14.25 11.04 3.40
CA MET A 49 -13.91 10.27 2.20
C MET A 49 -12.92 9.18 2.61
N VAL A 50 -13.23 7.93 2.28
CA VAL A 50 -12.39 6.78 2.54
C VAL A 50 -11.96 6.18 1.22
N CYS A 51 -10.68 5.83 1.12
CA CYS A 51 -10.15 5.12 -0.03
C CYS A 51 -10.16 3.61 0.26
N ALA A 52 -10.46 2.81 -0.76
CA ALA A 52 -10.41 1.35 -0.69
C ALA A 52 -9.72 0.77 -1.92
N PRO A 53 -9.14 -0.44 -1.82
CA PRO A 53 -8.57 -1.12 -2.97
C PRO A 53 -9.62 -1.40 -4.04
N THR A 54 -9.17 -1.60 -5.28
CA THR A 54 -10.05 -1.85 -6.42
C THR A 54 -10.78 -3.19 -6.36
N ASN A 55 -10.19 -4.15 -5.64
CA ASN A 55 -10.74 -5.50 -5.47
C ASN A 55 -11.42 -5.68 -4.10
N ILE A 56 -12.31 -4.75 -3.76
CA ILE A 56 -13.09 -4.79 -2.52
C ILE A 56 -14.45 -5.46 -2.75
N THR A 57 -14.86 -6.34 -1.84
CA THR A 57 -16.20 -6.95 -1.87
C THR A 57 -17.27 -5.97 -1.38
N GLU A 58 -18.53 -6.19 -1.74
CA GLU A 58 -19.65 -5.38 -1.25
C GLU A 58 -19.81 -5.43 0.28
N ILE A 59 -19.43 -6.55 0.91
CA ILE A 59 -19.47 -6.70 2.37
C ILE A 59 -18.40 -5.81 3.02
N GLU A 60 -17.17 -5.83 2.49
CA GLU A 60 -16.07 -4.99 2.99
C GLU A 60 -16.35 -3.50 2.74
N ARG A 61 -16.91 -3.15 1.58
CA ARG A 61 -17.35 -1.78 1.26
C ARG A 61 -18.33 -1.27 2.31
N LYS A 62 -19.36 -2.05 2.63
CA LYS A 62 -20.35 -1.70 3.65
C LYS A 62 -19.72 -1.58 5.03
N ALA A 63 -18.85 -2.52 5.41
CA ALA A 63 -18.16 -2.48 6.69
C ALA A 63 -17.33 -1.19 6.86
N ILE A 64 -16.65 -0.72 5.81
CA ILE A 64 -15.89 0.54 5.83
C ILE A 64 -16.81 1.75 6.03
N ILE A 65 -17.92 1.79 5.28
CA ILE A 65 -18.90 2.88 5.38
C ILE A 65 -19.49 2.93 6.79
N GLU A 66 -19.95 1.78 7.31
CA GLU A 66 -20.51 1.68 8.65
C GLU A 66 -19.52 2.07 9.75
N ALA A 67 -18.26 1.63 9.65
CA ALA A 67 -17.22 2.00 10.60
C ALA A 67 -16.94 3.52 10.58
N ALA A 68 -16.92 4.13 9.40
CA ALA A 68 -16.73 5.56 9.24
C ALA A 68 -17.94 6.38 9.76
N GLU A 69 -19.17 5.94 9.49
CA GLU A 69 -20.39 6.58 10.00
C GLU A 69 -20.46 6.53 11.54
N LYS A 70 -20.24 5.34 12.13
CA LYS A 70 -20.21 5.17 13.60
C LYS A 70 -19.11 5.97 14.27
N SER A 71 -17.99 6.20 13.58
CA SER A 71 -16.90 7.02 14.11
C SER A 71 -17.25 8.50 14.29
N GLY A 72 -18.46 8.94 13.90
CA GLY A 72 -18.97 10.31 14.01
C GLY A 72 -19.10 11.02 12.68
N GLY A 73 -19.08 10.29 11.57
CA GLY A 73 -19.24 10.81 10.21
C GLY A 73 -20.64 11.33 9.92
N GLY A 74 -20.70 12.38 9.12
CA GLY A 74 -21.90 12.80 8.40
C GLY A 74 -22.09 11.95 7.16
N LYS A 75 -21.75 12.47 5.99
CA LYS A 75 -21.76 11.72 4.73
C LYS A 75 -20.43 10.99 4.54
N VAL A 76 -20.48 9.71 4.18
CA VAL A 76 -19.28 8.93 3.85
C VAL A 76 -19.24 8.68 2.34
N TYR A 77 -18.12 8.99 1.72
CA TYR A 77 -17.82 8.73 0.33
C TYR A 77 -16.72 7.67 0.26
N LEU A 78 -16.90 6.67 -0.59
CA LEU A 78 -15.89 5.65 -0.84
C LEU A 78 -15.37 5.79 -2.27
N GLU A 79 -14.07 6.02 -2.41
CA GLU A 79 -13.38 6.12 -3.69
C GLU A 79 -12.27 5.06 -3.79
N TYR A 80 -11.83 4.77 -5.01
CA TYR A 80 -10.77 3.79 -5.21
C TYR A 80 -9.39 4.41 -5.00
N GLU A 81 -8.54 3.71 -4.24
CA GLU A 81 -7.15 4.10 -3.96
C GLU A 81 -6.37 4.55 -5.19
N PRO A 82 -6.27 3.78 -6.30
CA PRO A 82 -5.45 4.18 -7.44
C PRO A 82 -5.98 5.43 -8.17
N LYS A 83 -7.29 5.71 -8.09
CA LYS A 83 -7.88 6.93 -8.65
C LYS A 83 -7.48 8.16 -7.82
N VAL A 84 -7.57 8.04 -6.50
CA VAL A 84 -7.15 9.11 -5.58
C VAL A 84 -5.64 9.30 -5.63
N ALA A 85 -4.86 8.22 -5.72
CA ALA A 85 -3.40 8.27 -5.88
C ALA A 85 -3.00 8.99 -7.18
N ALA A 86 -3.71 8.75 -8.29
CA ALA A 86 -3.48 9.46 -9.55
C ALA A 86 -3.66 10.97 -9.41
N VAL A 87 -4.77 11.39 -8.79
CA VAL A 87 -5.04 12.80 -8.51
C VAL A 87 -3.97 13.38 -7.59
N GLY A 88 -3.58 12.66 -6.54
CA GLY A 88 -2.52 13.05 -5.62
C GLY A 88 -1.14 13.19 -6.28
N ALA A 89 -0.87 12.40 -7.34
CA ALA A 89 0.33 12.47 -8.15
C ALA A 89 0.30 13.61 -9.20
N GLY A 90 -0.81 14.34 -9.31
CA GLY A 90 -0.99 15.43 -10.27
C GLY A 90 -1.35 14.97 -11.68
N LEU A 91 -1.84 13.73 -11.85
CA LEU A 91 -2.33 13.25 -13.13
C LEU A 91 -3.70 13.86 -13.47
N ASN A 92 -3.86 14.33 -14.71
CA ASN A 92 -5.17 14.71 -15.22
C ASN A 92 -5.96 13.45 -15.62
N ILE A 93 -6.70 12.90 -14.65
CA ILE A 93 -7.49 11.68 -14.85
C ILE A 93 -8.65 11.87 -15.85
N PHE A 94 -9.11 13.11 -16.10
CA PHE A 94 -10.22 13.42 -17.02
C PHE A 94 -9.78 13.52 -18.48
N SER A 95 -8.48 13.44 -18.76
CA SER A 95 -7.96 13.40 -20.11
C SER A 95 -8.41 12.13 -20.85
N PRO A 96 -8.63 12.17 -22.17
CA PRO A 96 -8.81 10.96 -23.00
C PRO A 96 -7.54 10.11 -23.10
N ILE A 97 -6.43 10.55 -22.50
CA ILE A 97 -5.19 9.78 -22.41
C ILE A 97 -5.30 8.76 -21.28
N ALA A 98 -5.06 7.49 -21.61
CA ALA A 98 -4.95 6.43 -20.62
C ALA A 98 -3.64 6.57 -19.81
N SER A 99 -3.78 6.62 -18.48
CA SER A 99 -2.65 6.67 -17.54
C SER A 99 -2.66 5.46 -16.64
N MET A 100 -1.53 4.75 -16.54
CA MET A 100 -1.37 3.66 -15.59
C MET A 100 -0.85 4.20 -14.26
N VAL A 101 -1.46 3.75 -13.16
CA VAL A 101 -1.06 4.08 -11.79
C VAL A 101 -0.83 2.77 -11.05
N ILE A 102 0.26 2.75 -10.29
CA ILE A 102 0.65 1.63 -9.44
C ILE A 102 0.83 2.20 -8.05
N ASP A 103 -0.11 1.91 -7.16
CA ASP A 103 -0.03 2.25 -5.74
C ASP A 103 0.47 1.02 -4.97
N MET A 104 1.57 1.16 -4.22
CA MET A 104 2.13 0.07 -3.42
C MET A 104 2.07 0.45 -1.94
N GLY A 105 1.17 -0.20 -1.21
CA GLY A 105 0.95 0.03 0.20
C GLY A 105 1.72 -0.95 1.11
N GLY A 106 1.17 -1.15 2.30
CA GLY A 106 1.68 -2.14 3.26
C GLY A 106 1.30 -3.58 2.87
N GLY A 107 0.01 -3.86 2.71
CA GLY A 107 -0.50 -5.21 2.42
C GLY A 107 -0.80 -5.49 0.94
N THR A 108 -1.22 -4.46 0.20
CA THR A 108 -1.66 -4.55 -1.19
C THR A 108 -0.88 -3.62 -2.11
N SER A 109 -0.78 -4.03 -3.36
CA SER A 109 -0.43 -3.14 -4.46
C SER A 109 -1.60 -3.09 -5.44
N ASP A 110 -2.10 -1.89 -5.70
CA ASP A 110 -3.24 -1.62 -6.56
C ASP A 110 -2.76 -0.99 -7.87
N ILE A 111 -3.10 -1.63 -8.98
CA ILE A 111 -2.73 -1.22 -10.32
C ILE A 111 -4.01 -0.83 -11.04
N ALA A 112 -4.05 0.37 -11.63
CA ALA A 112 -5.18 0.79 -12.45
C ALA A 112 -4.74 1.55 -13.68
N VAL A 113 -5.53 1.44 -14.75
CA VAL A 113 -5.46 2.28 -15.94
C VAL A 113 -6.66 3.21 -15.91
N LEU A 114 -6.40 4.52 -15.93
CA LEU A 114 -7.40 5.58 -15.81
C LEU A 114 -7.53 6.34 -17.13
N SER A 115 -8.77 6.68 -17.52
CA SER A 115 -9.05 7.61 -18.63
C SER A 115 -10.44 8.22 -18.45
N LEU A 116 -10.63 9.46 -18.90
CA LEU A 116 -11.93 10.15 -18.83
C LEU A 116 -12.58 10.17 -17.42
N GLY A 117 -11.74 10.17 -16.38
CA GLY A 117 -12.15 10.23 -14.97
C GLY A 117 -12.51 8.87 -14.36
N ASP A 118 -12.41 7.78 -15.12
CA ASP A 118 -12.83 6.45 -14.71
C ASP A 118 -11.70 5.40 -14.80
N ILE A 119 -11.89 4.28 -14.10
CA ILE A 119 -11.01 3.12 -14.15
C ILE A 119 -11.40 2.25 -15.36
N VAL A 120 -10.52 2.19 -16.35
CA VAL A 120 -10.69 1.35 -17.54
C VAL A 120 -10.38 -0.11 -17.21
N GLN A 121 -9.31 -0.34 -16.44
CA GLN A 121 -8.88 -1.66 -16.00
C GLN A 121 -8.17 -1.53 -14.67
N SER A 122 -8.37 -2.48 -13.77
CA SER A 122 -7.62 -2.55 -12.51
C SER A 122 -7.27 -3.98 -12.12
N GLU A 123 -6.28 -4.10 -11.25
CA GLU A 123 -5.93 -5.32 -10.55
C GLU A 123 -5.29 -4.97 -9.20
N SER A 124 -5.71 -5.66 -8.13
CA SER A 124 -5.11 -5.52 -6.81
C SER A 124 -4.47 -6.85 -6.40
N ILE A 125 -3.22 -6.79 -5.94
CA ILE A 125 -2.45 -7.96 -5.51
C ILE A 125 -2.02 -7.83 -4.05
N ARG A 126 -2.08 -8.92 -3.29
CA ARG A 126 -1.64 -8.99 -1.88
C ARG A 126 -0.13 -9.18 -1.76
N VAL A 127 0.62 -8.37 -2.49
CA VAL A 127 2.09 -8.35 -2.49
C VAL A 127 2.50 -6.89 -2.42
N ALA A 128 3.07 -6.48 -1.29
CA ALA A 128 3.51 -5.11 -1.05
C ALA A 128 4.57 -5.08 0.08
N GLY A 129 4.64 -4.01 0.86
CA GLY A 129 5.66 -3.80 1.89
C GLY A 129 5.77 -4.90 2.95
N ASP A 130 4.64 -5.40 3.47
CA ASP A 130 4.58 -6.41 4.52
C ASP A 130 5.14 -7.76 4.04
N ARG A 131 4.86 -8.12 2.78
CA ARG A 131 5.42 -9.34 2.15
C ARG A 131 6.92 -9.22 1.99
N LEU A 132 7.42 -8.07 1.53
CA LEU A 132 8.86 -7.81 1.41
C LEU A 132 9.56 -7.92 2.76
N ASN A 133 8.97 -7.39 3.84
CA ASN A 133 9.51 -7.53 5.19
C ASN A 133 9.61 -9.00 5.62
N ALA A 134 8.56 -9.79 5.35
CA ALA A 134 8.55 -11.22 5.67
C ALA A 134 9.64 -11.97 4.89
N ASP A 135 9.79 -11.68 3.60
CA ASP A 135 10.81 -12.31 2.76
C ASP A 135 12.24 -11.92 3.22
N ILE A 136 12.48 -10.68 3.64
CA ILE A 136 13.75 -10.24 4.26
C ILE A 136 14.02 -10.99 5.56
N ALA A 137 13.03 -11.10 6.44
CA ALA A 137 13.19 -11.79 7.72
C ALA A 137 13.47 -13.29 7.52
N ASN A 138 12.78 -13.93 6.57
CA ASN A 138 13.00 -15.33 6.20
C ASN A 138 14.40 -15.53 5.61
N TYR A 139 14.81 -14.64 4.70
CA TYR A 139 16.15 -14.69 4.12
C TYR A 139 17.23 -14.66 5.20
N ILE A 140 17.14 -13.71 6.14
CA ILE A 140 18.13 -13.57 7.21
C ILE A 140 18.15 -14.79 8.13
N LYS A 141 16.96 -15.36 8.41
CA LYS A 141 16.85 -16.60 9.18
C LYS A 141 17.50 -17.78 8.47
N HIS A 142 17.32 -17.92 7.16
CA HIS A 142 17.86 -19.05 6.39
C HIS A 142 19.38 -18.97 6.21
N GLU A 143 19.92 -17.78 5.90
CA GLU A 143 21.34 -17.64 5.57
C GLU A 143 22.23 -17.43 6.81
N PHE A 144 21.72 -16.73 7.82
CA PHE A 144 22.51 -16.37 9.00
C PHE A 144 22.03 -17.05 10.29
N GLY A 145 20.97 -17.86 10.23
CA GLY A 145 20.38 -18.50 11.42
C GLY A 145 19.75 -17.51 12.41
N LEU A 146 19.57 -16.25 12.02
CA LEU A 146 19.14 -15.17 12.91
C LEU A 146 17.66 -14.82 12.67
N GLN A 147 16.85 -14.94 13.71
CA GLN A 147 15.46 -14.51 13.64
C GLN A 147 15.34 -13.02 13.99
N ILE A 148 14.77 -12.23 13.08
CA ILE A 148 14.51 -10.81 13.28
C ILE A 148 13.00 -10.52 13.30
N GLY A 149 12.61 -9.45 14.00
CA GLY A 149 11.22 -8.98 14.02
C GLY A 149 10.88 -8.07 12.83
N GLU A 150 9.58 -7.87 12.60
CA GLU A 150 9.02 -7.06 11.50
C GLU A 150 9.64 -5.65 11.42
N ARG A 151 9.79 -4.97 12.57
CA ARG A 151 10.41 -3.63 12.63
C ARG A 151 11.85 -3.64 12.12
N THR A 152 12.63 -4.66 12.48
CA THR A 152 14.02 -4.78 12.04
C THR A 152 14.08 -5.08 10.56
N ALA A 153 13.19 -5.95 10.05
CA ALA A 153 13.09 -6.23 8.62
C ALA A 153 12.72 -4.98 7.80
N GLU A 154 11.78 -4.16 8.28
CA GLU A 154 11.43 -2.87 7.67
C GLU A 154 12.63 -1.92 7.65
N GLN A 155 13.40 -1.85 8.75
CA GLN A 155 14.60 -1.02 8.81
C GLN A 155 15.66 -1.46 7.80
N VAL A 156 15.87 -2.77 7.66
CA VAL A 156 16.77 -3.33 6.64
C VAL A 156 16.28 -2.95 5.24
N LYS A 157 14.98 -3.11 4.95
CA LYS A 157 14.37 -2.73 3.68
C LYS A 157 14.65 -1.27 3.31
N LEU A 158 14.37 -0.34 4.22
CA LEU A 158 14.56 1.10 4.00
C LEU A 158 16.04 1.48 3.85
N ASN A 159 16.94 0.80 4.58
CA ASN A 159 18.37 1.05 4.48
C ASN A 159 18.93 0.56 3.12
N LEU A 160 18.46 -0.58 2.61
CA LEU A 160 18.81 -1.07 1.28
C LEU A 160 18.36 -0.08 0.18
N GLU A 161 17.14 0.45 0.28
CA GLU A 161 16.61 1.44 -0.67
C GLU A 161 17.51 2.68 -0.75
N ARG A 162 17.90 3.25 0.40
CA ARG A 162 18.79 4.42 0.46
C ARG A 162 20.13 4.16 -0.22
N LEU A 163 20.70 2.97 -0.04
CA LEU A 163 21.97 2.59 -0.68
C LEU A 163 21.85 2.46 -2.20
N CYS A 164 20.73 1.93 -2.70
CA CYS A 164 20.43 1.90 -4.13
C CYS A 164 20.27 3.31 -4.72
N GLN A 165 19.60 4.23 -4.02
CA GLN A 165 19.46 5.63 -4.47
C GLN A 165 20.80 6.38 -4.48
N LEU A 166 21.71 6.09 -3.55
CA LEU A 166 23.05 6.72 -3.53
C LEU A 166 23.93 6.25 -4.69
N LYS A 167 23.80 5.00 -5.14
CA LYS A 167 24.55 4.47 -6.30
C LYS A 167 23.94 4.83 -7.65
N THR A 168 22.70 5.27 -7.67
CA THR A 168 21.99 5.60 -8.90
C THR A 168 21.30 6.95 -8.70
N GLN A 169 21.86 8.04 -9.24
CA GLN A 169 21.17 9.34 -9.38
C GLN A 169 19.99 9.23 -10.36
N LEU A 170 19.07 8.30 -10.13
CA LEU A 170 17.80 8.24 -10.82
C LEU A 170 16.77 8.95 -9.95
N LYS A 171 16.37 10.14 -10.42
CA LYS A 171 15.07 10.71 -10.08
C LYS A 171 13.99 9.76 -10.60
N TRP A 172 13.58 8.80 -9.80
CA TRP A 172 12.39 8.02 -10.07
C TRP A 172 11.16 8.85 -9.70
N LYS A 173 10.65 9.65 -10.65
CA LYS A 173 9.21 9.96 -10.63
C LYS A 173 8.51 8.71 -11.12
N PHE A 174 8.06 7.83 -10.20
CA PHE A 174 7.19 6.73 -10.58
C PHE A 174 5.79 7.28 -10.90
N VAL A 175 5.67 7.81 -12.12
CA VAL A 175 4.42 7.99 -12.84
C VAL A 175 4.73 7.58 -14.28
N ASP A 176 4.86 6.28 -14.52
CA ASP A 176 4.96 5.76 -15.89
C ASP A 176 3.57 5.85 -16.52
N VAL A 177 3.27 6.99 -17.15
CA VAL A 177 2.12 7.14 -18.04
C VAL A 177 2.42 6.36 -19.32
N ILE A 178 2.19 5.05 -19.30
CA ILE A 178 2.23 4.22 -20.50
C ILE A 178 1.06 4.66 -21.40
N HIS A 179 1.33 5.55 -22.36
CA HIS A 179 0.39 5.88 -23.42
C HIS A 179 0.20 4.64 -24.32
N SER A 180 -0.83 3.84 -24.07
CA SER A 180 -1.06 2.63 -24.85
C SER A 180 -1.69 2.95 -26.21
N ARG A 181 -0.93 2.83 -27.30
CA ARG A 181 -1.48 2.24 -28.52
C ARG A 181 -1.22 0.73 -28.45
N GLY A 182 -2.24 -0.06 -28.08
CA GLY A 182 -2.21 -1.53 -28.11
C GLY A 182 -1.71 -2.22 -26.83
N CYS A 183 -2.62 -2.49 -25.89
CA CYS A 183 -2.35 -3.17 -24.62
C CYS A 183 -3.18 -4.46 -24.50
N HIS A 184 -2.68 -5.59 -25.02
CA HIS A 184 -3.16 -6.92 -24.60
C HIS A 184 -2.01 -7.92 -24.34
N ALA A 185 -0.83 -7.75 -24.95
CA ALA A 185 0.30 -8.67 -24.79
C ALA A 185 1.37 -8.26 -23.75
N ARG A 186 1.26 -7.09 -23.10
CA ARG A 186 2.36 -6.51 -22.29
C ARG A 186 2.30 -6.75 -20.78
N LEU A 187 1.12 -7.03 -20.20
CA LEU A 187 0.99 -7.24 -18.74
C LEU A 187 1.73 -8.50 -18.24
N HIS A 188 1.84 -9.55 -19.06
CA HIS A 188 2.52 -10.78 -18.66
C HIS A 188 4.05 -10.59 -18.55
N TRP A 189 4.62 -9.76 -19.42
CA TRP A 189 6.05 -9.42 -19.38
C TRP A 189 6.39 -8.53 -18.19
N MET A 190 5.51 -7.61 -17.79
CA MET A 190 5.74 -6.69 -16.66
C MET A 190 5.66 -7.40 -15.29
N LYS A 191 4.72 -8.33 -15.11
CA LYS A 191 4.65 -9.20 -13.90
C LYS A 191 5.91 -10.04 -13.75
N THR A 192 6.51 -10.46 -14.86
CA THR A 192 7.77 -11.23 -14.89
C THR A 192 8.96 -10.31 -14.67
N TRP A 193 8.96 -9.09 -15.22
CA TRP A 193 10.05 -8.12 -15.15
C TRP A 193 10.21 -7.47 -13.77
N LEU A 194 9.11 -7.14 -13.06
CA LEU A 194 9.17 -6.64 -11.67
C LEU A 194 9.64 -7.72 -10.69
N LYS A 195 9.16 -8.96 -10.84
CA LYS A 195 9.68 -10.11 -10.10
C LYS A 195 11.15 -10.36 -10.44
N LEU A 196 11.52 -10.37 -11.73
CA LEU A 196 12.92 -10.60 -12.13
C LEU A 196 13.83 -9.47 -11.66
N GLN A 197 13.48 -8.19 -11.76
CA GLN A 197 14.40 -7.11 -11.35
C GLN A 197 14.59 -7.06 -9.84
N CYS A 198 13.52 -7.11 -9.04
CA CYS A 198 13.68 -7.16 -7.58
C CYS A 198 14.45 -8.41 -7.16
N THR A 199 14.15 -9.59 -7.72
CA THR A 199 14.83 -10.83 -7.33
C THR A 199 16.26 -10.92 -7.90
N ILE A 200 16.55 -10.41 -9.10
CA ILE A 200 17.90 -10.40 -9.70
C ILE A 200 18.78 -9.36 -9.01
N GLN A 201 18.30 -8.16 -8.68
CA GLN A 201 19.09 -7.20 -7.89
C GLN A 201 19.36 -7.74 -6.49
N LEU A 202 18.38 -8.38 -5.84
CA LEU A 202 18.58 -8.99 -4.52
C LEU A 202 19.57 -10.15 -4.59
N ILE A 203 19.41 -11.10 -5.52
CA ILE A 203 20.33 -12.26 -5.68
C ILE A 203 21.74 -11.81 -6.09
N LYS A 204 21.88 -10.79 -6.96
CA LYS A 204 23.19 -10.24 -7.33
C LYS A 204 23.89 -9.55 -6.16
N TRP A 205 23.14 -8.93 -5.25
CA TRP A 205 23.69 -8.30 -4.05
C TRP A 205 24.07 -9.34 -2.97
N LEU A 206 23.22 -10.34 -2.77
CA LEU A 206 23.44 -11.42 -1.80
C LEU A 206 24.61 -12.36 -2.16
N LYS A 207 24.97 -12.43 -3.46
CA LYS A 207 26.13 -13.19 -3.94
C LYS A 207 27.43 -12.37 -4.00
N GLN A 208 27.44 -11.10 -3.60
CA GLN A 208 28.71 -10.38 -3.52
C GLN A 208 29.45 -10.80 -2.24
N PRO A 209 30.69 -11.30 -2.33
CA PRO A 209 31.49 -11.55 -1.15
C PRO A 209 31.65 -10.21 -0.42
N ILE A 210 31.32 -10.21 0.87
CA ILE A 210 31.62 -9.12 1.78
C ILE A 210 33.15 -9.05 1.85
N MET A 211 33.76 -8.26 0.97
CA MET A 211 35.15 -7.87 1.14
C MET A 211 35.18 -6.78 2.21
N SER A 212 35.85 -7.14 3.30
CA SER A 212 36.31 -6.36 4.45
C SER A 212 36.22 -4.84 4.35
#